data_AF-A0A3M1G2V0-F1
#
_entry.id   AF-A0A3M1G2V0-F1
#
_cell.length_a   1.000
_cell.length_b   1.000
_cell.length_c   1.000
_cell.angle_alpha   90.00
_cell.angle_beta   90.00
_cell.angle_gamma   90.00
#
_symmetry.space_group_name_H-M   'P 1'
#
loop_
_entity.id
_entity.type
_entity.pdbx_description
1 polymer ?
#
loop_
_entity_poly.entity_id
_entity_poly.type
_entity_poly.pdbx_seq_one_letter_code
_entity_poly.pdbx_strand_id
1 'polypeptide(L)'
;ELFEETGLMLARRRDGRGLPEARRQALARRFQGDLESGRLGLGALLAAADLWLDVRALVPFAHWITPEGYAKRYDTRFFITRAPRGQEARHDGRELVHSLWLRPCDALAAGARKRYRLMFPTRMNLRRLAEAASVSQALAQARQRPQVAVLPQRVIEDGVCKARVPRAAGYGAVPFRHD
;
A
#
# COMPACT_ATOMS: atom_id res chain seq x y z
N GLU A 1 8.48 -3.22 5.99
CA GLU A 1 7.33 -3.39 5.08
C GLU A 1 7.71 -3.45 3.60
N LEU A 2 7.58 -2.42 2.75
CA LEU A 2 7.70 -2.59 1.28
C LEU A 2 8.94 -3.41 0.83
N PHE A 3 10.13 -3.08 1.33
CA PHE A 3 11.35 -3.81 0.99
C PHE A 3 11.40 -5.21 1.61
N GLU A 4 10.98 -5.34 2.86
CA GLU A 4 10.90 -6.61 3.59
C GLU A 4 9.94 -7.59 2.92
N GLU A 5 8.78 -7.11 2.47
CA GLU A 5 7.71 -7.94 1.92
C GLU A 5 7.89 -8.26 0.43
N THR A 6 8.50 -7.34 -0.34
CA THR A 6 8.48 -7.41 -1.81
C THR A 6 9.85 -7.27 -2.47
N GLY A 7 10.90 -6.97 -1.70
CA GLY A 7 12.22 -6.58 -2.21
C GLY A 7 12.24 -5.22 -2.93
N LEU A 8 11.09 -4.53 -3.09
CA LEU A 8 11.02 -3.23 -3.73
C LEU A 8 11.73 -2.16 -2.90
N MET A 9 12.66 -1.44 -3.51
CA MET A 9 13.49 -0.47 -2.79
C MET A 9 13.31 0.94 -3.37
N LEU A 10 12.76 1.82 -2.53
CA LEU A 10 12.66 3.25 -2.79
C LEU A 10 13.84 3.98 -2.16
N ALA A 11 15.02 3.77 -2.75
CA ALA A 11 16.26 4.38 -2.29
C ALA A 11 17.06 4.95 -3.46
N ARG A 12 17.96 5.87 -3.13
CA ARG A 12 18.88 6.54 -4.03
C ARG A 12 20.27 6.58 -3.42
N ARG A 13 21.27 6.70 -4.30
CA ARG A 13 22.64 6.99 -3.91
C ARG A 13 22.78 8.44 -3.46
N ARG A 14 23.90 8.78 -2.82
CA ARG A 14 24.20 10.14 -2.37
C ARG A 14 24.19 11.18 -3.49
N ASP A 15 24.52 10.77 -4.72
CA ASP A 15 24.47 11.62 -5.92
C ASP A 15 23.04 11.79 -6.49
N GLY A 16 22.02 11.29 -5.79
CA GLY A 16 20.62 11.37 -6.18
C GLY A 16 20.17 10.33 -7.21
N ARG A 17 21.09 9.52 -7.77
CA ARG A 17 20.74 8.51 -8.77
C ARG A 17 20.06 7.31 -8.13
N GLY A 18 19.09 6.73 -8.84
CA GLY A 18 18.51 5.45 -8.49
C GLY A 18 19.53 4.31 -8.57
N LEU A 19 19.17 3.14 -8.03
CA LEU A 19 20.00 1.95 -8.13
C LEU A 19 19.75 1.19 -9.45
N PRO A 20 20.74 0.48 -9.98
CA PRO A 20 20.50 -0.59 -10.96
C PRO A 20 19.76 -1.76 -10.32
N GLU A 21 19.01 -2.50 -11.13
CA GLU A 21 18.21 -3.63 -10.65
C GLU A 21 19.04 -4.73 -9.99
N ALA A 22 20.14 -5.13 -10.64
CA ALA A 22 21.05 -6.14 -10.09
C ALA A 22 21.54 -5.79 -8.67
N ARG A 23 21.80 -4.50 -8.41
CA ARG A 23 22.21 -4.05 -7.07
C ARG A 23 21.06 -4.12 -6.06
N ARG A 24 19.83 -3.76 -6.45
CA ARG A 24 18.65 -3.92 -5.59
C ARG A 24 18.41 -5.38 -5.22
N GLN A 25 18.50 -6.29 -6.19
CA GLN A 25 18.33 -7.73 -5.96
C GLN A 25 19.43 -8.31 -5.07
N ALA A 26 20.67 -7.83 -5.20
CA ALA A 26 21.77 -8.23 -4.31
C ALA A 26 21.51 -7.76 -2.87
N LEU A 27 20.99 -6.54 -2.68
CA LEU A 27 20.61 -6.02 -1.37
C LEU A 27 19.45 -6.80 -0.76
N ALA A 28 18.40 -7.11 -1.53
CA ALA A 28 17.28 -7.94 -1.09
C ALA A 28 17.77 -9.31 -0.60
N ARG A 29 18.53 -10.03 -1.43
CA ARG A 29 19.10 -11.34 -1.05
C ARG A 29 19.97 -11.29 0.20
N ARG A 30 20.68 -10.19 0.43
CA ARG A 30 21.59 -10.04 1.56
C ARG A 30 20.88 -9.68 2.86
N PHE A 31 19.87 -8.80 2.81
CA PHE A 31 19.37 -8.11 4.00
C PHE A 31 17.89 -8.31 4.30
N GLN A 32 17.09 -8.81 3.36
CA GLN A 32 15.64 -8.90 3.52
C GLN A 32 15.26 -9.76 4.75
N GLY A 33 15.83 -10.96 4.88
CA GLY A 33 15.57 -11.83 6.03
C GLY A 33 16.10 -11.30 7.39
N ASP A 34 17.16 -10.48 7.37
CA ASP A 34 17.65 -9.82 8.60
C ASP A 34 16.74 -8.67 9.04
N LEU A 35 16.12 -7.97 8.08
CA LEU A 35 15.09 -6.98 8.39
C LEU A 35 13.81 -7.64 8.89
N GLU A 36 13.32 -8.67 8.21
CA GLU A 36 12.12 -9.42 8.60
C GLU A 36 12.24 -9.99 10.03
N SER A 37 13.41 -10.51 10.39
CA SER A 37 13.66 -11.05 11.74
C SER A 37 14.00 -9.99 12.79
N GLY A 38 14.09 -8.72 12.40
CA GLY A 38 14.48 -7.62 13.29
C GLY A 38 15.95 -7.63 13.72
N ARG A 39 16.81 -8.49 13.12
CA ARG A 39 18.26 -8.52 13.39
C ARG A 39 18.98 -7.27 12.88
N LEU A 40 18.45 -6.66 11.83
CA LEU A 40 18.96 -5.43 11.23
C LEU A 40 17.82 -4.44 11.08
N GLY A 41 18.03 -3.18 11.45
CA GLY A 41 17.07 -2.10 11.16
C GLY A 41 17.27 -1.51 9.77
N LEU A 42 16.22 -0.93 9.18
CA LEU A 42 16.29 -0.30 7.85
C LEU A 42 17.38 0.78 7.76
N GLY A 43 17.56 1.57 8.81
CA GLY A 43 18.62 2.58 8.87
C GLY A 43 20.03 1.99 8.77
N ALA A 44 20.27 0.86 9.43
CA ALA A 44 21.56 0.17 9.39
C ALA A 44 21.83 -0.46 8.01
N LEU A 45 20.80 -1.03 7.35
CA LEU A 45 20.90 -1.46 5.96
C LEU A 45 21.31 -0.29 5.06
N LEU A 46 20.59 0.83 5.15
CA LEU A 46 20.84 2.00 4.29
C LEU A 46 22.25 2.54 4.49
N ALA A 47 22.73 2.62 5.74
CA ALA A 47 24.10 3.02 6.05
C ALA A 47 25.13 2.04 5.45
N ALA A 48 24.94 0.73 5.65
CA ALA A 48 25.83 -0.30 5.12
C ALA A 48 25.88 -0.34 3.57
N ALA A 49 24.80 0.11 2.92
CA ALA A 49 24.67 0.12 1.46
C ALA A 49 25.05 1.46 0.81
N ASP A 50 25.37 2.50 1.61
CA ASP A 50 25.54 3.92 1.20
C ASP A 50 24.33 4.46 0.43
N LEU A 51 23.14 4.30 1.03
CA LEU A 51 21.86 4.65 0.43
C LEU A 51 21.03 5.58 1.30
N TRP A 52 20.16 6.33 0.63
CA TRP A 52 19.19 7.24 1.23
C TRP A 52 17.79 6.88 0.77
N LEU A 53 16.82 6.88 1.68
CA LEU A 53 15.42 6.71 1.29
C LEU A 53 14.95 7.85 0.40
N ASP A 54 14.24 7.51 -0.66
CA ASP A 54 13.58 8.51 -1.51
C ASP A 54 12.14 8.74 -1.03
N VAL A 55 12.00 9.31 0.17
CA VAL A 55 10.69 9.60 0.78
C VAL A 55 9.85 10.56 -0.06
N ARG A 56 10.48 11.36 -0.95
CA ARG A 56 9.78 12.29 -1.86
C ARG A 56 9.03 11.55 -2.98
N ALA A 57 9.38 10.29 -3.24
CA ALA A 57 8.66 9.45 -4.19
C ALA A 57 7.31 8.96 -3.63
N LEU A 58 7.15 8.93 -2.29
CA LEU A 58 5.92 8.52 -1.64
C LEU A 58 4.91 9.67 -1.63
N VAL A 59 3.69 9.39 -2.10
CA VAL A 59 2.58 10.33 -2.05
C VAL A 59 1.52 9.81 -1.08
N PRO A 60 1.13 10.58 -0.05
CA PRO A 60 0.02 10.23 0.84
C PRO A 60 -1.26 9.96 0.04
N PHE A 61 -1.96 8.88 0.35
CA PHE A 61 -3.10 8.41 -0.45
C PHE A 61 -4.39 8.26 0.36
N ALA A 62 -4.30 7.69 1.56
CA ALA A 62 -5.44 7.53 2.46
C ALA A 62 -4.96 7.33 3.90
N HIS A 63 -5.85 7.55 4.85
CA HIS A 63 -5.62 7.30 6.27
C HIS A 63 -6.85 6.59 6.82
N TRP A 64 -6.68 5.35 7.28
CA TRP A 64 -7.77 4.52 7.78
C TRP A 64 -7.50 4.13 9.23
N ILE A 65 -8.51 4.31 10.07
CA ILE A 65 -8.48 3.93 11.47
C ILE A 65 -9.48 2.81 11.66
N THR A 66 -9.06 1.72 12.29
CA THR A 66 -9.96 0.61 12.60
C THR A 66 -11.02 1.08 13.60
N PRO A 67 -12.31 0.80 13.35
CA PRO A 67 -13.40 1.21 14.24
C PRO A 67 -13.19 0.72 15.68
N GLU A 68 -13.83 1.40 16.61
CA GLU A 68 -13.93 0.93 18.00
C GLU A 68 -14.72 -0.39 18.08
N GLY A 69 -14.43 -1.20 19.10
CA GLY A 69 -15.07 -2.52 19.29
C GLY A 69 -14.40 -3.69 18.58
N TYR A 70 -13.38 -3.47 17.74
CA TYR A 70 -12.52 -4.55 17.23
C TYR A 70 -11.39 -4.85 18.23
N ALA A 71 -11.12 -6.13 18.48
CA ALA A 71 -10.07 -6.58 19.41
C ALA A 71 -8.66 -6.08 19.02
N LYS A 72 -8.39 -5.98 17.72
CA LYS A 72 -7.15 -5.41 17.18
C LYS A 72 -7.50 -4.19 16.33
N ARG A 73 -6.80 -3.08 16.58
CA ARG A 73 -7.02 -1.80 15.90
C ARG A 73 -5.72 -1.26 15.34
N TYR A 74 -5.84 -0.58 14.20
CA TYR A 74 -4.72 0.06 13.53
C TYR A 74 -5.09 1.48 13.11
N ASP A 75 -4.10 2.37 13.19
CA ASP A 75 -4.07 3.68 12.55
C ASP A 75 -3.13 3.54 11.34
N THR A 76 -3.70 3.32 10.15
CA THR A 76 -2.96 2.94 8.96
C THR A 76 -2.93 4.07 7.95
N ARG A 77 -1.72 4.54 7.62
CA ARG A 77 -1.48 5.49 6.53
C ARG A 77 -1.07 4.74 5.27
N PHE A 78 -1.77 5.04 4.18
CA PHE A 78 -1.51 4.49 2.86
C PHE A 78 -0.76 5.51 2.01
N PHE A 79 0.21 5.02 1.26
CA PHE A 79 0.99 5.80 0.31
C PHE A 79 0.95 5.11 -1.06
N ILE A 80 1.09 5.90 -2.11
CA ILE A 80 1.31 5.39 -3.47
C ILE A 80 2.62 5.95 -4.03
N THR A 81 3.23 5.20 -4.93
CA THR A 81 4.43 5.61 -5.66
C THR A 81 4.44 4.99 -7.05
N ARG A 82 5.30 5.49 -7.93
CA ARG A 82 5.65 4.80 -9.15
C ARG A 82 6.64 3.69 -8.82
N ALA A 83 6.33 2.46 -9.21
CA ALA A 83 7.28 1.36 -9.10
C ALA A 83 8.59 1.69 -9.84
N PRO A 84 9.77 1.46 -9.24
CA PRO A 84 11.04 1.65 -9.91
C PRO A 84 11.11 0.83 -11.20
N ARG A 85 11.56 1.47 -12.30
CA ARG A 85 11.63 0.82 -13.60
C ARG A 85 12.58 -0.38 -13.53
N GLY A 86 12.12 -1.51 -14.08
CA GLY A 86 12.91 -2.74 -14.17
C GLY A 86 13.02 -3.52 -12.86
N GLN A 87 12.27 -3.13 -11.82
CA GLN A 87 12.23 -3.89 -10.58
C GLN A 87 11.10 -4.91 -10.58
N GLU A 88 11.46 -6.17 -10.35
CA GLU A 88 10.49 -7.24 -10.11
C GLU A 88 10.21 -7.36 -8.61
N ALA A 89 8.94 -7.20 -8.22
CA ALA A 89 8.51 -7.50 -6.87
C ALA A 89 8.54 -9.01 -6.65
N ARG A 90 9.12 -9.46 -5.55
CA ARG A 90 9.18 -10.87 -5.14
C ARG A 90 8.74 -10.96 -3.69
N HIS A 91 7.73 -11.77 -3.43
CA HIS A 91 7.30 -12.02 -2.06
C HIS A 91 8.38 -12.77 -1.27
N ASP A 92 8.36 -12.57 0.05
CA ASP A 92 9.24 -13.23 1.03
C ASP A 92 9.07 -14.76 1.09
N GLY A 93 7.95 -15.29 0.58
CA GLY A 93 7.61 -16.72 0.62
C GLY A 93 7.17 -17.20 2.00
N ARG A 94 6.93 -16.28 2.96
CA ARG A 94 6.51 -16.59 4.33
C ARG A 94 5.16 -15.96 4.62
N GLU A 95 5.12 -14.63 4.77
CA GLU A 95 3.86 -13.92 5.01
C GLU A 95 3.11 -13.66 3.70
N LEU A 96 3.85 -13.36 2.63
CA LEU A 96 3.34 -13.24 1.29
C LEU A 96 3.68 -14.51 0.50
N VAL A 97 2.65 -15.24 0.11
CA VAL A 97 2.80 -16.46 -0.70
C VAL A 97 2.51 -16.22 -2.19
N HIS A 98 2.04 -15.02 -2.54
CA HIS A 98 1.69 -14.67 -3.91
C HIS A 98 1.74 -13.17 -4.15
N SER A 99 2.19 -12.75 -5.33
CA SER A 99 2.22 -11.34 -5.75
C SER A 99 1.83 -11.21 -7.21
N LEU A 100 1.04 -10.17 -7.53
CA LEU A 100 0.56 -9.90 -8.88
C LEU A 100 0.58 -8.41 -9.16
N TRP A 101 0.91 -8.05 -10.40
CA TRP A 101 0.60 -6.74 -10.95
C TRP A 101 -0.76 -6.78 -11.63
N LEU A 102 -1.70 -5.99 -11.14
CA LEU A 102 -3.08 -5.94 -11.64
C LEU A 102 -3.49 -4.49 -11.88
N ARG A 103 -4.37 -4.28 -12.86
CA ARG A 103 -5.10 -3.02 -12.95
C ARG A 103 -6.08 -2.96 -11.76
N PRO A 104 -6.33 -1.77 -11.17
CA PRO A 104 -7.24 -1.65 -10.04
C PRO A 104 -8.65 -2.19 -10.33
N CYS A 105 -9.17 -1.96 -11.54
CA CYS A 105 -10.47 -2.47 -12.00
C CYS A 105 -10.52 -4.01 -12.03
N ASP A 106 -9.43 -4.66 -12.44
CA ASP A 106 -9.36 -6.11 -12.56
C ASP A 106 -9.33 -6.75 -11.17
N ALA A 107 -8.56 -6.17 -10.25
CA ALA A 107 -8.53 -6.59 -8.85
C ALA A 107 -9.92 -6.47 -8.20
N LEU A 108 -10.65 -5.37 -8.43
CA LEU A 108 -12.02 -5.18 -7.95
C LEU A 108 -12.98 -6.22 -8.54
N ALA A 109 -12.90 -6.47 -9.85
CA ALA A 109 -13.76 -7.45 -10.53
C ALA A 109 -13.50 -8.87 -10.05
N ALA A 110 -12.24 -9.23 -9.79
CA ALA A 110 -11.88 -10.53 -9.24
C ALA A 110 -12.31 -10.69 -7.78
N GLY A 111 -12.20 -9.64 -6.96
CA GLY A 111 -12.75 -9.60 -5.60
C GLY A 111 -14.27 -9.78 -5.59
N ALA A 112 -14.99 -9.12 -6.51
CA ALA A 112 -16.44 -9.28 -6.65
C ALA A 112 -16.85 -10.72 -7.04
N ARG A 113 -15.98 -11.42 -7.79
CA ARG A 113 -16.13 -12.84 -8.14
C ARG A 113 -15.56 -13.79 -7.07
N LYS A 114 -15.18 -13.28 -5.89
CA LYS A 114 -14.61 -14.05 -4.76
C LYS A 114 -13.33 -14.83 -5.12
N ARG A 115 -12.57 -14.39 -6.12
CA ARG A 115 -11.27 -15.01 -6.47
C ARG A 115 -10.20 -14.74 -5.42
N TYR A 116 -10.28 -13.60 -4.74
CA TYR A 116 -9.48 -13.26 -3.57
C TYR A 116 -10.25 -12.30 -2.67
N ARG A 117 -10.01 -12.39 -1.36
CA ARG A 117 -10.63 -11.53 -0.36
C ARG A 117 -9.98 -10.15 -0.38
N LEU A 118 -10.78 -9.10 -0.58
CA LEU A 118 -10.33 -7.72 -0.48
C LEU A 118 -10.86 -7.10 0.80
N MET A 119 -9.94 -6.78 1.72
CA MET A 119 -10.29 -6.02 2.93
C MET A 119 -10.94 -4.68 2.54
N PHE A 120 -11.86 -4.20 3.38
CA PHE A 120 -12.66 -3.02 3.09
C PHE A 120 -11.81 -1.79 2.71
N PRO A 121 -10.76 -1.39 3.48
CA PRO A 121 -9.87 -0.30 3.08
C PRO A 121 -9.18 -0.55 1.73
N THR A 122 -8.70 -1.77 1.47
CA THR A 122 -8.07 -2.15 0.19
C THR A 122 -9.03 -1.99 -0.98
N ARG A 123 -10.27 -2.48 -0.84
CA ARG A 123 -11.32 -2.32 -1.87
C ARG A 123 -11.61 -0.86 -2.16
N MET A 124 -11.68 -0.02 -1.13
CA MET A 124 -11.94 1.42 -1.30
C MET A 124 -10.77 2.16 -1.94
N ASN A 125 -9.56 1.85 -1.50
CA ASN A 125 -8.33 2.39 -2.08
C ASN A 125 -8.17 1.98 -3.57
N LEU A 126 -8.54 0.74 -3.94
CA LEU A 126 -8.55 0.28 -5.34
C LEU A 126 -9.60 1.01 -6.19
N ARG A 127 -10.82 1.22 -5.67
CA ARG A 127 -11.86 2.02 -6.37
C ARG A 127 -11.37 3.42 -6.66
N ARG A 128 -10.78 4.06 -5.66
CA ARG A 128 -10.15 5.38 -5.81
C ARG A 128 -9.04 5.36 -6.85
N LEU A 129 -8.15 4.38 -6.78
CA LEU A 129 -7.03 4.29 -7.71
C LEU A 129 -7.50 4.05 -9.16
N ALA A 130 -8.64 3.37 -9.33
CA ALA A 130 -9.27 3.14 -10.64
C ALA A 130 -9.84 4.42 -11.30
N GLU A 131 -9.98 5.53 -10.57
CA GLU A 131 -10.42 6.83 -11.11
C GLU A 131 -9.33 7.50 -11.99
N ALA A 132 -8.08 7.04 -11.89
CA ALA A 132 -6.98 7.54 -12.69
C ALA A 132 -6.68 6.63 -13.89
N ALA A 133 -6.54 7.22 -15.08
CA ALA A 133 -6.20 6.51 -16.30
C ALA A 133 -4.68 6.23 -16.44
N SER A 134 -3.85 6.86 -15.61
CA SER A 134 -2.40 6.68 -15.64
C SER A 134 -1.75 6.86 -14.26
N VAL A 135 -0.53 6.35 -14.10
CA VAL A 135 0.27 6.55 -12.88
C VAL A 135 0.50 8.04 -12.59
N SER A 136 0.77 8.85 -13.61
CA SER A 136 1.00 10.29 -13.42
C SER A 136 -0.26 10.99 -12.91
N GLN A 137 -1.42 10.62 -13.46
CA GLN A 137 -2.71 11.15 -13.00
C GLN A 137 -3.03 10.68 -11.59
N ALA A 138 -2.78 9.42 -11.24
CA ALA A 138 -3.00 8.88 -9.90
C ALA A 138 -2.18 9.65 -8.85
N LEU A 139 -0.90 9.88 -9.14
CA LEU A 139 0.00 10.65 -8.26
C LEU A 139 -0.45 12.11 -8.14
N ALA A 140 -0.86 12.75 -9.23
CA ALA A 140 -1.34 14.13 -9.21
C ALA A 140 -2.63 14.27 -8.39
N GLN A 141 -3.61 13.39 -8.62
CA GLN A 141 -4.86 13.35 -7.86
C GLN A 141 -4.61 13.11 -6.37
N ALA A 142 -3.71 12.18 -6.02
CA ALA A 142 -3.39 11.89 -4.61
C ALA A 142 -2.78 13.10 -3.89
N ARG A 143 -1.91 13.89 -4.55
CA ARG A 143 -1.33 15.11 -3.98
C ARG A 143 -2.36 16.21 -3.72
N GLN A 144 -3.39 16.29 -4.54
CA GLN A 144 -4.44 17.32 -4.42
C GLN A 144 -5.53 16.94 -3.41
N ARG A 145 -5.63 15.66 -3.03
CA ARG A 145 -6.67 15.19 -2.12
C ARG A 145 -6.36 15.57 -0.66
N PRO A 146 -7.36 16.12 0.06
CA PRO A 146 -7.26 16.28 1.51
C PRO A 146 -6.99 14.93 2.20
N GLN A 147 -6.08 14.95 3.18
CA GLN A 147 -5.81 13.79 4.02
C GLN A 147 -6.81 13.76 5.17
N VAL A 148 -7.92 13.03 4.96
CA VAL A 148 -8.96 12.85 5.97
C VAL A 148 -8.81 11.47 6.59
N ALA A 149 -8.72 11.42 7.92
CA ALA A 149 -8.77 10.18 8.68
C ALA A 149 -10.15 9.51 8.50
N VAL A 150 -10.15 8.28 8.01
CA VAL A 150 -11.36 7.48 7.82
C VAL A 150 -11.53 6.56 9.02
N LEU A 151 -12.44 6.92 9.91
CA LEU A 151 -12.96 6.04 10.96
C LEU A 151 -14.34 5.53 10.52
N PRO A 152 -14.45 4.29 9.99
CA PRO A 152 -15.74 3.76 9.57
C PRO A 152 -16.67 3.57 10.77
N GLN A 153 -17.93 3.96 10.63
CA GLN A 153 -18.97 3.66 11.61
C GLN A 153 -19.83 2.52 11.09
N ARG A 154 -20.08 1.50 11.91
CA ARG A 154 -21.08 0.47 11.61
C ARG A 154 -22.46 1.05 11.86
N VAL A 155 -23.32 1.00 10.86
CA VAL A 155 -24.72 1.44 10.95
C VAL A 155 -25.62 0.32 10.47
N ILE A 156 -26.77 0.10 11.12
CA ILE A 156 -27.77 -0.87 10.67
C ILE A 156 -28.86 -0.07 9.95
N GLU A 157 -29.06 -0.36 8.67
CA GLU A 157 -30.09 0.26 7.83
C GLU A 157 -30.82 -0.85 7.08
N ASP A 158 -32.15 -0.90 7.19
CA ASP A 158 -33.01 -1.94 6.58
C ASP A 158 -32.61 -3.37 6.96
N GLY A 159 -32.16 -3.58 8.20
CA GLY A 159 -31.66 -4.86 8.70
C GLY A 159 -30.26 -5.24 8.18
N VAL A 160 -29.60 -4.39 7.38
CA VAL A 160 -28.28 -4.63 6.82
C VAL A 160 -27.23 -3.77 7.52
N CYS A 161 -26.14 -4.40 7.99
CA CYS A 161 -24.99 -3.69 8.53
C CYS A 161 -24.21 -3.00 7.39
N LYS A 162 -24.24 -1.66 7.35
CA LYS A 162 -23.50 -0.80 6.42
C LYS A 162 -22.33 -0.11 7.15
N ALA A 163 -21.39 0.45 6.40
CA ALA A 163 -20.28 1.22 6.91
C ALA A 163 -20.42 2.63 6.38
N ARG A 164 -20.50 3.58 7.31
CA ARG A 164 -20.52 4.99 7.00
C ARG A 164 -19.11 5.52 7.13
N VAL A 165 -18.60 6.11 6.05
CA VAL A 165 -17.30 6.80 6.03
C VAL A 165 -17.54 8.31 5.91
N PRO A 166 -16.64 9.16 6.42
CA PRO A 166 -16.80 10.61 6.30
C PRO A 166 -16.92 11.03 4.83
N ARG A 167 -17.94 11.84 4.49
CA ARG A 167 -18.12 12.36 3.12
C ARG A 167 -16.88 13.11 2.63
N ALA A 168 -16.24 13.87 3.53
CA ALA A 168 -15.00 14.60 3.29
C ALA A 168 -13.83 13.69 2.86
N ALA A 169 -13.88 12.39 3.20
CA ALA A 169 -12.88 11.45 2.75
C ALA A 169 -12.97 11.15 1.25
N GLY A 170 -14.03 11.54 0.55
CA GLY A 170 -14.11 11.47 -0.92
C GLY A 170 -14.20 10.04 -1.46
N TYR A 171 -14.91 9.16 -0.77
CA TYR A 171 -15.19 7.78 -1.21
C TYR A 171 -16.63 7.56 -1.71
N GLY A 172 -17.46 8.61 -1.71
CA GLY A 172 -18.88 8.53 -2.06
C GLY A 172 -19.71 7.72 -1.05
N ALA A 173 -20.89 7.27 -1.47
CA ALA A 173 -21.69 6.33 -0.69
C ALA A 173 -21.08 4.92 -0.80
N VAL A 174 -20.76 4.31 0.36
CA VAL A 174 -20.02 3.04 0.39
C VAL A 174 -20.87 1.94 1.04
N PRO A 175 -21.36 0.93 0.29
CA PRO A 175 -21.97 -0.22 0.92
C PRO A 175 -20.90 -1.05 1.64
N PHE A 176 -21.15 -1.39 2.91
CA PHE A 176 -20.38 -2.42 3.60
C PHE A 176 -20.95 -3.77 3.21
N ARG A 177 -20.03 -4.67 2.87
CA ARG A 177 -20.33 -6.09 2.73
C ARG A 177 -19.31 -6.77 3.61
N HIS A 178 -19.78 -7.51 4.62
CA HIS A 178 -18.98 -8.53 5.24
C HIS A 178 -18.85 -9.64 4.19
N ASP A 179 -17.69 -9.69 3.54
CA ASP A 179 -17.28 -10.82 2.73
C ASP A 179 -16.61 -11.85 3.66
#